data_AF-A0A972D244-F1
#
_entry.id   AF-A0A972D244-F1
#
_cell.length_a   1.000
_cell.length_b   1.000
_cell.length_c   1.000
_cell.angle_alpha   90.00
_cell.angle_beta   90.00
_cell.angle_gamma   90.00
#
_symmetry.space_group_name_H-M   'P 1'
#
loop_
_entity.id
_entity.type
_entity.pdbx_description
1 polymer ?
#
loop_
_entity_poly.entity_id
_entity_poly.type
_entity_poly.pdbx_seq_one_letter_code
_entity_poly.pdbx_strand_id
1 'polypeptide(L)'
;MRKVVSLTLLIIMVFSATASFASFDEKISNHWSKAYVEKDFVAYYFPYLAKDDFERFDPAAVLDEKDFTLSLASLSMDYDIEVTYDDIGISKKLTRSEAVSIIGRKLLEDPAIQYEEKQIPFQDINTMDEESIELLRVLYSLGIINGVSATSFAPDKLLTQSEAIIILQRLKGVWEGMREVVFDIKGIIQSYNSQETVIVKEEGDKVLVTITKEFPTPGYSMDVRRILRGSKGYKIQLDISPPKADAILPQVITYKTMTVEIDKEELGQGPPYVFVVEDKRQSIR
;
A
#
# COMPACT_ATOMS: atom_id res chain seq x y z
N MET A 1 -12.01 -17.07 -79.56
CA MET A 1 -10.62 -17.10 -79.05
C MET A 1 -10.60 -16.42 -77.69
N ARG A 2 -10.03 -17.10 -76.69
CA ARG A 2 -9.85 -16.67 -75.28
C ARG A 2 -9.01 -15.40 -75.17
N LYS A 3 -9.33 -14.51 -74.22
CA LYS A 3 -8.35 -13.93 -73.27
C LYS A 3 -8.99 -13.78 -71.89
N VAL A 4 -8.29 -14.33 -70.91
CA VAL A 4 -8.55 -14.33 -69.46
C VAL A 4 -7.90 -13.08 -68.86
N VAL A 5 -8.13 -12.84 -67.56
CA VAL A 5 -7.33 -12.02 -66.60
C VAL A 5 -7.90 -10.60 -66.39
N SER A 6 -8.19 -10.08 -65.19
CA SER A 6 -8.05 -10.58 -63.82
C SER A 6 -9.07 -9.87 -62.92
N LEU A 7 -9.55 -10.58 -61.91
CA LEU A 7 -10.27 -10.06 -60.75
C LEU A 7 -9.25 -9.41 -59.81
N THR A 8 -9.13 -8.09 -59.80
CA THR A 8 -8.40 -7.37 -58.72
C THR A 8 -9.35 -7.08 -57.58
N LEU A 9 -9.39 -8.01 -56.63
CA LEU A 9 -9.85 -7.78 -55.27
C LEU A 9 -8.95 -6.71 -54.64
N LEU A 10 -9.47 -5.50 -54.49
CA LEU A 10 -8.88 -4.48 -53.65
C LEU A 10 -9.22 -4.84 -52.20
N ILE A 11 -8.47 -5.76 -51.60
CA ILE A 11 -8.49 -5.96 -50.15
C ILE A 11 -7.81 -4.72 -49.56
N ILE A 12 -8.62 -3.74 -49.16
CA ILE A 12 -8.17 -2.66 -48.29
C ILE A 12 -7.91 -3.31 -46.93
N MET A 13 -6.66 -3.71 -46.72
CA MET A 13 -6.17 -4.14 -45.42
C MET A 13 -6.12 -2.87 -44.55
N VAL A 14 -7.23 -2.53 -43.91
CA VAL A 14 -7.22 -1.57 -42.82
C VAL A 14 -6.41 -2.22 -41.71
N PHE A 15 -5.10 -1.97 -41.68
CA PHE A 15 -4.32 -2.07 -40.46
C PHE A 15 -4.92 -1.03 -39.53
N SER A 16 -5.97 -1.39 -38.81
CA SER A 16 -6.22 -0.79 -37.52
C SER A 16 -5.00 -1.17 -36.70
N ALA A 17 -4.00 -0.31 -36.68
CA ALA A 17 -2.99 -0.35 -35.66
C ALA A 17 -3.75 -0.19 -34.34
N THR A 18 -4.18 -1.31 -33.76
CA THR A 18 -4.41 -1.36 -32.33
C THR A 18 -3.05 -1.00 -31.77
N ALA A 19 -2.90 0.24 -31.28
CA ALA A 19 -1.78 0.58 -30.44
C ALA A 19 -1.85 -0.42 -29.28
N SER A 20 -1.05 -1.48 -29.39
CA SER A 20 -0.88 -2.43 -28.30
C SER A 20 -0.06 -1.66 -27.29
N PHE A 21 -0.74 -1.01 -26.35
CA PHE A 21 -0.07 -0.39 -25.22
C PHE A 21 0.68 -1.48 -24.48
N ALA A 22 1.94 -1.21 -24.16
CA ALA A 22 2.74 -2.14 -23.41
C ALA A 22 2.10 -2.33 -22.04
N SER A 23 1.95 -3.59 -21.62
CA SER A 23 1.40 -3.91 -20.29
C SER A 23 2.29 -3.31 -19.19
N PHE A 24 1.77 -3.21 -17.96
CA PHE A 24 2.57 -2.81 -16.79
C PHE A 24 3.92 -3.54 -16.71
N ASP A 25 3.88 -4.86 -16.88
CA ASP A 25 5.03 -5.75 -16.76
C ASP A 25 6.07 -5.49 -17.86
N GLU A 26 5.62 -5.18 -19.09
CA GLU A 26 6.50 -4.81 -20.20
C GLU A 26 7.17 -3.45 -19.95
N LYS A 27 6.41 -2.45 -19.50
CA LYS A 27 6.89 -1.08 -19.25
C LYS A 27 7.98 -1.02 -18.18
N ILE A 28 7.89 -1.88 -17.16
CA ILE A 28 8.89 -1.93 -16.08
C ILE A 28 9.98 -2.97 -16.30
N SER A 29 9.82 -3.89 -17.26
CA SER A 29 10.66 -5.08 -17.44
C SER A 29 12.18 -4.84 -17.46
N ASN A 30 12.62 -3.71 -18.02
CA ASN A 30 14.02 -3.29 -18.16
C ASN A 30 14.37 -2.04 -17.34
N HIS A 31 13.47 -1.58 -16.48
CA HIS A 31 13.67 -0.40 -15.65
C HIS A 31 14.31 -0.78 -14.30
N TRP A 32 15.18 0.08 -13.76
CA TRP A 32 15.85 -0.17 -12.48
C TRP A 32 14.87 -0.37 -11.32
N SER A 33 13.67 0.21 -11.43
CA SER A 33 12.63 0.16 -10.41
C SER A 33 11.84 -1.16 -10.39
N LYS A 34 12.08 -2.09 -11.33
CA LYS A 34 11.33 -3.36 -11.45
C LYS A 34 11.23 -4.15 -10.16
N ALA A 35 12.34 -4.25 -9.43
CA ALA A 35 12.41 -5.02 -8.19
C ALA A 35 11.74 -4.31 -7.00
N TYR A 36 11.29 -3.07 -7.18
CA TYR A 36 10.82 -2.21 -6.10
C TYR A 36 9.36 -1.78 -6.25
N VAL A 37 8.84 -1.68 -7.48
CA VAL A 37 7.47 -1.20 -7.72
C VAL A 37 6.50 -2.37 -7.75
N GLU A 38 5.48 -2.30 -6.92
CA GLU A 38 4.44 -3.33 -6.80
C GLU A 38 3.21 -2.95 -7.65
N LYS A 39 2.82 -3.83 -8.58
CA LYS A 39 1.69 -3.61 -9.50
C LYS A 39 0.39 -3.29 -8.76
N ASP A 40 0.08 -4.05 -7.72
CA ASP A 40 -1.14 -3.87 -6.93
C ASP A 40 -1.15 -2.54 -6.17
N PHE A 41 0.02 -2.09 -5.70
CA PHE A 41 0.17 -0.79 -5.06
C PHE A 41 -0.10 0.34 -6.05
N VAL A 42 0.43 0.25 -7.28
CA VAL A 42 0.15 1.21 -8.35
C VAL A 42 -1.34 1.20 -8.72
N ALA A 43 -1.93 0.01 -8.87
CA ALA A 43 -3.36 -0.13 -9.18
C ALA A 43 -4.26 0.57 -8.14
N TYR A 44 -3.90 0.46 -6.86
CA TYR A 44 -4.72 0.96 -5.76
C TYR A 44 -4.47 2.44 -5.45
N TYR A 45 -3.21 2.87 -5.29
CA TYR A 45 -2.88 4.24 -4.86
C TYR A 45 -2.56 5.19 -6.01
N PHE A 46 -2.36 4.69 -7.23
CA PHE A 46 -2.11 5.48 -8.43
C PHE A 46 -3.14 5.16 -9.52
N PRO A 47 -4.46 5.27 -9.23
CA PRO A 47 -5.51 4.81 -10.13
C PRO A 47 -5.50 5.52 -11.50
N TYR A 48 -4.98 6.76 -11.55
CA TYR A 48 -4.80 7.51 -12.80
C TYR A 48 -3.65 6.98 -13.68
N LEU A 49 -2.66 6.29 -13.10
CA LEU A 49 -1.63 5.56 -13.85
C LEU A 49 -2.12 4.19 -14.28
N ALA A 50 -2.95 3.53 -13.46
CA ALA A 50 -3.47 2.19 -13.71
C ALA A 50 -4.66 2.13 -14.68
N LYS A 51 -5.29 3.28 -14.94
CA LYS A 51 -6.39 3.40 -15.89
C LYS A 51 -5.99 2.87 -17.28
N ASP A 52 -6.96 2.23 -17.94
CA ASP A 52 -6.83 1.73 -19.31
C ASP A 52 -5.63 0.76 -19.46
N ASP A 53 -5.55 -0.22 -18.55
CA ASP A 53 -4.46 -1.21 -18.45
C ASP A 53 -3.06 -0.57 -18.35
N PHE A 54 -2.94 0.35 -17.39
CA PHE A 54 -1.71 1.07 -17.12
C PHE A 54 -1.19 1.93 -18.29
N GLU A 55 -2.06 2.41 -19.20
CA GLU A 55 -1.66 3.17 -20.40
C GLU A 55 -0.74 4.35 -20.06
N ARG A 56 -1.02 5.05 -18.95
CA ARG A 56 -0.30 6.26 -18.52
C ARG A 56 0.92 6.00 -17.63
N PHE A 57 1.12 4.77 -17.20
CA PHE A 57 2.30 4.40 -16.45
C PHE A 57 3.53 4.47 -17.35
N ASP A 58 4.50 5.29 -16.98
CA ASP A 58 5.85 5.33 -17.54
C ASP A 58 6.80 5.58 -16.35
N PRO A 59 7.59 4.57 -15.94
CA PRO A 59 8.38 4.67 -14.72
C PRO A 59 9.42 5.80 -14.74
N ALA A 60 9.84 6.27 -15.92
CA ALA A 60 10.80 7.35 -16.09
C ALA A 60 10.15 8.72 -16.32
N ALA A 61 8.84 8.79 -16.59
CA ALA A 61 8.14 10.04 -16.77
C ALA A 61 8.10 10.85 -15.46
N VAL A 62 8.08 12.17 -15.58
CA VAL A 62 7.91 13.09 -14.43
C VAL A 62 6.47 12.98 -13.91
N LEU A 63 6.32 13.00 -12.58
CA LEU A 63 5.04 13.06 -11.92
C LEU A 63 4.70 14.51 -11.52
N ASP A 64 3.44 14.88 -11.73
CA ASP A 64 2.92 16.18 -11.29
C ASP A 64 2.62 16.18 -9.78
N GLU A 65 2.78 17.33 -9.14
CA GLU A 65 2.52 17.49 -7.71
C GLU A 65 1.08 17.09 -7.34
N LYS A 66 0.10 17.48 -8.17
CA LYS A 66 -1.30 17.11 -7.99
C LYS A 66 -1.49 15.60 -7.92
N ASP A 67 -0.91 14.87 -8.86
CA ASP A 67 -1.05 13.42 -8.98
C ASP A 67 -0.37 12.73 -7.78
N PHE A 68 0.84 13.19 -7.40
CA PHE A 68 1.52 12.74 -6.19
C PHE A 68 0.67 12.95 -4.94
N THR A 69 0.07 14.13 -4.80
CA THR A 69 -0.75 14.54 -3.66
C THR A 69 -2.03 13.70 -3.57
N LEU A 70 -2.67 13.40 -4.70
CA LEU A 70 -3.83 12.49 -4.75
C LEU A 70 -3.47 11.05 -4.34
N SER A 71 -2.30 10.57 -4.74
CA SER A 71 -1.81 9.26 -4.31
C SER A 71 -1.46 9.22 -2.83
N LEU A 72 -0.83 10.27 -2.30
CA LEU A 72 -0.60 10.43 -0.86
C LEU A 72 -1.92 10.52 -0.08
N ALA A 73 -2.94 11.18 -0.62
CA ALA A 73 -4.28 11.25 -0.03
C ALA A 73 -4.90 9.85 0.11
N SER A 74 -4.90 9.13 -1.01
CA SER A 74 -5.45 7.78 -1.07
C SER A 74 -4.75 6.87 -0.07
N LEU A 75 -3.42 6.97 0.03
CA LEU A 75 -2.65 6.23 1.02
C LEU A 75 -2.99 6.65 2.45
N SER A 76 -3.03 7.94 2.74
CA SER A 76 -3.30 8.47 4.09
C SER A 76 -4.68 8.03 4.60
N MET A 77 -5.69 7.99 3.72
CA MET A 77 -7.05 7.55 4.06
C MET A 77 -7.11 6.10 4.56
N ASP A 78 -6.30 5.18 4.00
CA ASP A 78 -6.25 3.78 4.46
C ASP A 78 -5.74 3.65 5.91
N TYR A 79 -4.90 4.59 6.35
CA TYR A 79 -4.33 4.65 7.70
C TYR A 79 -5.10 5.61 8.62
N ASP A 80 -6.27 6.05 8.19
CA ASP A 80 -7.14 7.01 8.89
C ASP A 80 -6.42 8.31 9.30
N ILE A 81 -5.48 8.75 8.47
CA ILE A 81 -4.76 10.01 8.64
C ILE A 81 -5.55 11.09 7.89
N GLU A 82 -6.15 12.04 8.63
CA GLU A 82 -6.90 13.16 8.06
C GLU A 82 -5.99 14.01 7.19
N VAL A 83 -6.35 14.31 5.94
CA VAL A 83 -5.52 15.20 5.11
C VAL A 83 -6.27 16.46 4.75
N THR A 84 -5.70 17.59 5.13
CA THR A 84 -6.12 18.92 4.70
C THR A 84 -5.29 19.30 3.49
N TYR A 85 -5.95 19.51 2.36
CA TYR A 85 -5.28 19.98 1.14
C TYR A 85 -5.76 21.38 0.82
N ASP A 86 -4.95 22.36 1.19
CA ASP A 86 -5.32 23.76 0.95
C ASP A 86 -5.21 24.14 -0.55
N ASP A 87 -4.42 23.41 -1.35
CA ASP A 87 -4.08 23.79 -2.74
C ASP A 87 -3.98 22.61 -3.74
N ILE A 88 -5.03 21.81 -3.96
CA ILE A 88 -5.07 20.79 -5.07
C ILE A 88 -5.14 21.44 -6.49
N GLY A 89 -4.90 22.75 -6.60
CA GLY A 89 -5.19 23.53 -7.81
C GLY A 89 -4.06 23.63 -8.85
N ILE A 90 -2.79 23.39 -8.49
CA ILE A 90 -1.66 23.72 -9.36
C ILE A 90 -1.00 22.45 -9.92
N SER A 91 -1.25 22.15 -11.20
CA SER A 91 -0.46 21.19 -11.97
C SER A 91 0.90 21.82 -12.28
N LYS A 92 1.82 21.71 -11.33
CA LYS A 92 3.25 21.92 -11.55
C LYS A 92 4.00 20.60 -11.41
N LYS A 93 5.15 20.53 -12.05
CA LYS A 93 6.08 19.43 -11.92
C LYS A 93 6.64 19.42 -10.50
N LEU A 94 6.73 18.25 -9.89
CA LEU A 94 7.18 18.08 -8.51
C LEU A 94 8.68 17.85 -8.46
N THR A 95 9.41 18.64 -7.67
CA THR A 95 10.82 18.38 -7.34
C THR A 95 10.95 17.42 -6.17
N ARG A 96 12.14 16.83 -6.01
CA ARG A 96 12.45 15.96 -4.86
C ARG A 96 12.39 16.72 -3.54
N SER A 97 12.82 17.98 -3.50
CA SER A 97 12.70 18.82 -2.30
C SER A 97 11.25 19.08 -1.93
N GLU A 98 10.39 19.41 -2.89
CA GLU A 98 8.97 19.63 -2.62
C GLU A 98 8.27 18.36 -2.14
N ALA A 99 8.63 17.19 -2.71
CA ALA A 99 8.13 15.90 -2.23
C ALA A 99 8.52 15.65 -0.76
N VAL A 100 9.75 15.99 -0.36
CA VAL A 100 10.19 15.93 1.05
C VAL A 100 9.30 16.81 1.92
N SER A 101 9.06 18.06 1.53
CA SER A 101 8.26 18.99 2.34
C SER A 101 6.80 18.53 2.46
N ILE A 102 6.22 17.93 1.41
CA ILE A 102 4.86 17.38 1.43
C ILE A 102 4.78 16.17 2.37
N ILE A 103 5.65 15.17 2.19
CA ILE A 103 5.59 13.93 2.97
C ILE A 103 6.02 14.18 4.42
N GLY A 104 7.09 14.96 4.61
CA GLY A 104 7.69 15.20 5.92
C GLY A 104 6.72 15.92 6.86
N ARG A 105 6.11 17.03 6.41
CA ARG A 105 5.08 17.72 7.19
C ARG A 105 3.93 16.76 7.52
N LYS A 106 3.50 15.97 6.53
CA LYS A 106 2.41 15.02 6.74
C LYS A 106 2.74 13.94 7.77
N LEU A 107 3.95 13.42 7.72
CA LEU A 107 4.44 12.40 8.63
C LEU A 107 4.58 12.93 10.06
N LEU A 108 4.98 14.19 10.22
CA LEU A 108 5.13 14.82 11.54
C LEU A 108 3.81 15.26 12.18
N GLU A 109 2.70 15.28 11.45
CA GLU A 109 1.36 15.43 12.03
C GLU A 109 0.91 14.18 12.82
N ASP A 110 1.52 13.03 12.56
CA ASP A 110 1.18 11.77 13.23
C ASP A 110 1.85 11.73 14.62
N PRO A 111 1.10 11.79 15.73
CA PRO A 111 1.70 11.79 17.07
C PRO A 111 2.37 10.45 17.43
N ALA A 112 2.13 9.38 16.67
CA ALA A 112 2.81 8.09 16.85
C ALA A 112 4.20 8.06 16.20
N ILE A 113 4.59 9.10 15.46
CA ILE A 113 5.88 9.14 14.77
C ILE A 113 7.02 9.13 15.78
N GLN A 114 7.88 8.12 15.68
CA GLN A 114 9.16 8.07 16.40
C GLN A 114 10.28 7.93 15.39
N TYR A 115 11.29 8.78 15.53
CA TYR A 115 12.48 8.75 14.70
C TYR A 115 13.69 9.17 15.52
N GLU A 116 14.84 8.62 15.14
CA GLU A 116 16.12 9.07 15.66
C GLU A 116 16.71 10.13 14.72
N GLU A 117 17.26 11.19 15.30
CA GLU A 117 18.04 12.16 14.54
C GLU A 117 19.30 11.49 13.99
N LYS A 118 19.47 11.56 12.67
CA LYS A 118 20.62 11.00 11.97
C LYS A 118 21.32 12.08 11.15
N GLN A 119 22.64 12.03 11.10
CA GLN A 119 23.36 12.84 10.10
C GLN A 119 23.07 12.29 8.70
N ILE A 120 22.76 13.20 7.76
CA ILE A 120 22.56 12.87 6.35
C ILE A 120 23.85 13.14 5.56
N PRO A 121 24.21 12.30 4.57
CA PRO A 121 25.50 12.39 3.88
C PRO A 121 25.50 13.35 2.67
N PHE A 122 24.41 14.09 2.46
CA PHE A 122 24.18 14.85 1.23
C PHE A 122 24.88 16.20 1.25
N GLN A 123 25.66 16.48 0.21
CA GLN A 123 26.46 17.71 0.09
C GLN A 123 25.76 18.82 -0.71
N ASP A 124 24.73 18.46 -1.46
CA ASP A 124 24.02 19.30 -2.43
C ASP A 124 22.66 19.82 -1.93
N ILE A 125 22.43 19.79 -0.61
CA ILE A 125 21.19 20.24 0.03
C ILE A 125 21.23 21.70 0.49
N ASN A 126 22.32 22.40 0.20
CA ASN A 126 22.50 23.81 0.57
C ASN A 126 21.57 24.78 -0.20
N THR A 127 20.84 24.28 -1.19
CA THR A 127 19.77 25.03 -1.89
C THR A 127 18.41 24.89 -1.21
N MET A 128 18.26 23.97 -0.25
CA MET A 128 17.05 23.76 0.54
C MET A 128 17.02 24.69 1.75
N ASP A 129 15.84 25.04 2.22
CA ASP A 129 15.65 25.73 3.49
C ASP A 129 15.84 24.78 4.69
N GLU A 130 16.02 25.34 5.89
CA GLU A 130 16.32 24.59 7.11
C GLU A 130 15.21 23.61 7.49
N GLU A 131 13.93 23.99 7.33
CA GLU A 131 12.79 23.11 7.60
C GLU A 131 12.82 21.90 6.66
N SER A 132 12.98 22.13 5.35
CA SER A 132 13.06 21.05 4.36
C SER A 132 14.26 20.13 4.59
N ILE A 133 15.39 20.62 5.10
CA ILE A 133 16.55 19.80 5.47
C ILE A 133 16.24 18.90 6.67
N GLU A 134 15.55 19.41 7.69
CA GLU A 134 15.15 18.59 8.83
C GLU A 134 14.10 17.55 8.44
N LEU A 135 13.14 17.90 7.59
CA LEU A 135 12.20 16.92 7.02
C LEU A 135 12.93 15.84 6.22
N LEU A 136 13.93 16.20 5.40
CA LEU A 136 14.76 15.24 4.68
C LEU A 136 15.49 14.31 5.64
N ARG A 137 15.99 14.83 6.77
CA ARG A 137 16.66 14.04 7.80
C ARG A 137 15.76 12.94 8.36
N VAL A 138 14.52 13.30 8.69
CA VAL A 138 13.50 12.36 9.20
C VAL A 138 13.16 11.31 8.15
N LEU A 139 12.84 11.72 6.92
CA LEU A 139 12.47 10.79 5.86
C LEU A 139 13.63 9.85 5.48
N TYR A 140 14.87 10.32 5.58
CA TYR A 140 16.05 9.50 5.37
C TYR A 140 16.30 8.53 6.53
N SER A 141 16.14 8.95 7.78
CA SER A 141 16.35 8.07 8.95
C SER A 141 15.34 6.92 8.98
N LEU A 142 14.11 7.18 8.52
CA LEU A 142 13.04 6.19 8.36
C LEU A 142 13.14 5.37 7.06
N GLY A 143 14.13 5.65 6.21
CA GLY A 143 14.34 4.92 4.94
C GLY A 143 13.26 5.18 3.88
N ILE A 144 12.43 6.22 4.05
CA ILE A 144 11.36 6.59 3.12
C ILE A 144 11.97 7.13 1.82
N ILE A 145 12.99 7.99 1.94
CA ILE A 145 13.68 8.60 0.80
C ILE A 145 15.19 8.38 0.89
N ASN A 146 15.81 8.09 -0.25
CA ASN A 146 17.26 7.96 -0.39
C ASN A 146 17.81 9.03 -1.34
N GLY A 147 19.11 9.28 -1.27
CA GLY A 147 19.81 10.08 -2.28
C GLY A 147 19.85 9.41 -3.65
N VAL A 148 20.18 10.20 -4.68
CA VAL A 148 20.47 9.69 -6.03
C VAL A 148 21.87 9.05 -6.12
N SER A 149 22.71 9.33 -5.13
CA SER A 149 23.99 8.66 -4.89
C SER A 149 24.29 8.63 -3.39
N ALA A 150 25.47 8.12 -3.01
CA ALA A 150 25.91 8.07 -1.62
C ALA A 150 26.05 9.47 -0.96
N THR A 151 26.30 10.52 -1.75
CA THR A 151 26.60 11.88 -1.23
C THR A 151 25.77 12.98 -1.86
N SER A 152 24.79 12.66 -2.72
CA SER A 152 23.92 13.63 -3.39
C SER A 152 22.46 13.23 -3.33
N PHE A 153 21.62 14.21 -2.99
CA PHE A 153 20.17 14.10 -2.92
C PHE A 153 19.46 14.59 -4.19
N ALA A 154 20.05 15.56 -4.89
CA ALA A 154 19.50 16.28 -6.05
C ALA A 154 18.13 16.94 -5.78
N PRO A 155 18.07 17.98 -4.93
CA PRO A 155 16.81 18.59 -4.48
C PRO A 155 15.95 19.14 -5.63
N ASP A 156 16.57 19.77 -6.64
CA ASP A 156 15.88 20.40 -7.77
C ASP A 156 15.50 19.42 -8.89
N LYS A 157 15.91 18.15 -8.78
CA LYS A 157 15.55 17.12 -9.77
C LYS A 157 14.05 16.85 -9.67
N LEU A 158 13.40 16.80 -10.82
CA LEU A 158 12.00 16.41 -10.93
C LEU A 158 11.80 14.94 -10.55
N LEU A 159 10.74 14.67 -9.80
CA LEU A 159 10.40 13.34 -9.33
C LEU A 159 9.77 12.51 -10.45
N THR A 160 10.32 11.33 -10.71
CA THR A 160 9.74 10.38 -11.67
C THR A 160 8.58 9.58 -11.06
N GLN A 161 7.70 9.01 -11.89
CA GLN A 161 6.60 8.15 -11.43
C GLN A 161 7.12 6.99 -10.57
N SER A 162 8.20 6.32 -10.98
CA SER A 162 8.76 5.20 -10.21
C SER A 162 9.35 5.65 -8.87
N GLU A 163 10.05 6.78 -8.80
CA GLU A 163 10.57 7.32 -7.54
C GLU A 163 9.41 7.68 -6.59
N ALA A 164 8.36 8.33 -7.09
CA ALA A 164 7.18 8.65 -6.31
C ALA A 164 6.48 7.41 -5.74
N ILE A 165 6.28 6.38 -6.57
CA ILE A 165 5.66 5.12 -6.14
C ILE A 165 6.49 4.45 -5.05
N ILE A 166 7.82 4.36 -5.24
CA ILE A 166 8.72 3.73 -4.25
C ILE A 166 8.69 4.50 -2.92
N ILE A 167 8.70 5.83 -2.97
CA ILE A 167 8.63 6.67 -1.78
C ILE A 167 7.31 6.41 -1.02
N LEU A 168 6.17 6.37 -1.71
CA LEU A 168 4.88 6.09 -1.07
C LEU A 168 4.77 4.64 -0.58
N GLN A 169 5.35 3.65 -1.27
CA GLN A 169 5.43 2.27 -0.79
C GLN A 169 6.23 2.17 0.53
N ARG A 170 7.34 2.91 0.61
CA ARG A 170 8.16 2.93 1.83
C ARG A 170 7.46 3.66 2.97
N LEU A 171 6.82 4.80 2.67
CA LEU A 171 5.97 5.51 3.62
C LEU A 171 4.88 4.60 4.18
N LYS A 172 4.21 3.82 3.32
CA LYS A 172 3.25 2.80 3.73
C LYS A 172 3.87 1.80 4.71
N GLY A 173 5.06 1.26 4.39
CA GLY A 173 5.75 0.32 5.25
C GLY A 173 6.10 0.90 6.63
N VAL A 174 6.55 2.15 6.66
CA VAL A 174 6.82 2.88 7.91
C VAL A 174 5.55 3.06 8.73
N TRP A 175 4.45 3.50 8.10
CA TRP A 175 3.17 3.65 8.77
C TRP A 175 2.61 2.33 9.31
N GLU A 176 2.76 1.24 8.58
CA GLU A 176 2.38 -0.10 9.05
C GLU A 176 3.20 -0.52 10.25
N GLY A 177 4.53 -0.43 10.18
CA GLY A 177 5.42 -0.84 11.27
C GLY A 177 5.16 -0.05 12.57
N MET A 178 4.87 1.25 12.48
CA MET A 178 4.56 2.08 13.64
C MET A 178 3.20 1.77 14.27
N ARG A 179 2.28 1.19 13.50
CA ARG A 179 0.91 0.87 13.93
C ARG A 179 0.76 -0.58 14.32
N GLU A 180 1.75 -1.42 14.06
CA GLU A 180 1.67 -2.83 14.34
C GLU A 180 1.65 -3.07 15.86
N VAL A 181 0.61 -3.77 16.30
CA VAL A 181 0.39 -4.11 17.69
C VAL A 181 0.98 -5.49 17.91
N VAL A 182 1.82 -5.64 18.93
CA VAL A 182 2.34 -6.94 19.35
C VAL A 182 1.23 -7.73 20.05
N PHE A 183 1.11 -9.02 19.74
CA PHE A 183 0.10 -9.89 20.33
C PHE A 183 0.57 -11.35 20.39
N ASP A 184 -0.04 -12.11 21.29
CA ASP A 184 0.13 -13.56 21.41
C ASP A 184 -1.14 -14.31 21.02
N ILE A 185 -0.99 -15.45 20.35
CA ILE A 185 -2.12 -16.33 20.02
C ILE A 185 -2.28 -17.38 21.11
N LYS A 186 -3.46 -17.47 21.74
CA LYS A 186 -3.75 -18.45 22.80
C LYS A 186 -4.21 -19.80 22.29
N GLY A 187 -4.80 -19.83 21.10
CA GLY A 187 -5.25 -21.06 20.47
C GLY A 187 -6.33 -20.82 19.42
N ILE A 188 -6.57 -21.86 18.64
CA ILE A 188 -7.61 -21.89 17.62
C ILE A 188 -8.46 -23.15 17.79
N ILE A 189 -9.78 -22.96 17.77
CA ILE A 189 -10.75 -24.05 17.85
C ILE A 189 -11.67 -24.00 16.63
N GLN A 190 -12.11 -25.17 16.16
CA GLN A 190 -13.12 -25.30 15.12
C GLN A 190 -14.46 -25.74 15.74
N SER A 191 -15.56 -25.17 15.27
CA SER A 191 -16.92 -25.56 15.65
C SER A 191 -17.85 -25.59 14.44
N TYR A 192 -19.06 -26.13 14.62
CA TYR A 192 -20.10 -26.24 13.59
C TYR A 192 -21.37 -25.46 13.94
N ASN A 193 -21.35 -24.76 15.07
CA ASN A 193 -22.49 -23.98 15.56
C ASN A 193 -21.95 -22.72 16.26
N SER A 194 -21.84 -21.65 15.50
CA SER A 194 -21.38 -20.34 15.96
C SER A 194 -21.86 -19.26 15.00
N GLN A 195 -21.39 -18.03 15.17
CA GLN A 195 -21.63 -16.90 14.28
C GLN A 195 -20.35 -16.05 14.16
N GLU A 196 -20.19 -15.35 13.04
CA GLU A 196 -19.06 -14.42 12.89
C GLU A 196 -19.14 -13.32 13.95
N THR A 197 -18.06 -13.13 14.69
CA THR A 197 -18.02 -12.16 15.77
C THR A 197 -16.60 -11.78 16.16
N VAL A 198 -16.45 -10.60 16.73
CA VAL A 198 -15.25 -10.15 17.43
C VAL A 198 -15.68 -9.73 18.83
N ILE A 199 -15.17 -10.43 19.83
CA ILE A 199 -15.46 -10.18 21.25
C ILE A 199 -14.19 -9.66 21.91
N VAL A 200 -14.30 -8.54 22.60
CA VAL A 200 -13.19 -7.90 23.31
C VAL A 200 -13.45 -7.99 24.81
N LYS A 201 -12.47 -8.49 25.56
CA LYS A 201 -12.54 -8.59 27.03
C LYS A 201 -11.26 -8.03 27.64
N GLU A 202 -11.40 -7.16 28.62
CA GLU A 202 -10.27 -6.69 29.42
C GLU A 202 -10.02 -7.66 30.58
N GLU A 203 -8.77 -8.07 30.78
CA GLU A 203 -8.32 -8.91 31.88
C GLU A 203 -7.05 -8.33 32.49
N GLY A 204 -7.19 -7.56 33.58
CA GLY A 204 -6.05 -6.91 34.22
C GLY A 204 -5.36 -5.90 33.29
N ASP A 205 -4.07 -6.13 33.05
CA ASP A 205 -3.19 -5.41 32.14
C ASP A 205 -3.31 -5.85 30.67
N LYS A 206 -4.18 -6.82 30.37
CA LYS A 206 -4.34 -7.41 29.04
C LYS A 206 -5.71 -7.14 28.43
N VAL A 207 -5.76 -7.26 27.11
CA VAL A 207 -6.98 -7.29 26.30
C VAL A 207 -7.00 -8.59 25.52
N LEU A 208 -8.05 -9.39 25.72
CA LEU A 208 -8.32 -10.59 24.96
C LEU A 208 -9.30 -10.27 23.83
N VAL A 209 -8.90 -10.54 22.59
CA VAL A 209 -9.74 -10.38 21.42
C VAL A 209 -10.03 -11.75 20.82
N THR A 210 -11.29 -12.17 20.91
CA THR A 210 -11.77 -13.45 20.38
C THR A 210 -12.46 -13.23 19.04
N ILE A 211 -11.89 -13.77 17.99
CA ILE A 211 -12.31 -13.63 16.60
C ILE A 211 -12.92 -14.95 16.15
N THR A 212 -14.16 -14.93 15.64
CA THR A 212 -14.79 -16.07 15.00
C THR A 212 -15.08 -15.75 13.53
N LYS A 213 -14.55 -16.57 12.61
CA LYS A 213 -14.76 -16.45 11.16
C LYS A 213 -15.49 -17.68 10.63
N GLU A 214 -16.41 -17.46 9.71
CA GLU A 214 -17.16 -18.51 9.02
C GLU A 214 -16.40 -19.00 7.78
N PHE A 215 -16.44 -20.31 7.54
CA PHE A 215 -15.87 -20.96 6.37
C PHE A 215 -16.90 -21.89 5.73
N PRO A 216 -16.95 -21.95 4.37
CA PRO A 216 -17.97 -22.72 3.66
C PRO A 216 -17.81 -24.23 3.81
N THR A 217 -16.59 -24.70 4.09
CA THR A 217 -16.26 -26.11 4.34
C THR A 217 -15.17 -26.24 5.40
N PRO A 218 -14.97 -27.42 6.02
CA PRO A 218 -13.80 -27.69 6.84
C PRO A 218 -12.49 -27.59 6.03
N GLY A 219 -11.35 -27.48 6.71
CA GLY A 219 -10.02 -27.59 6.07
C GLY A 219 -9.35 -26.27 5.70
N TYR A 220 -10.03 -25.13 5.86
CA TYR A 220 -9.38 -23.81 5.83
C TYR A 220 -8.36 -23.68 6.97
N SER A 221 -7.23 -23.03 6.73
CA SER A 221 -6.40 -22.46 7.79
C SER A 221 -6.85 -21.04 8.10
N MET A 222 -6.64 -20.62 9.34
CA MET A 222 -6.87 -19.25 9.79
C MET A 222 -5.80 -18.91 10.81
N ASP A 223 -5.15 -17.77 10.59
CA ASP A 223 -4.21 -17.15 11.52
C ASP A 223 -4.46 -15.63 11.58
N VAL A 224 -3.81 -14.93 12.51
CA VAL A 224 -3.75 -13.47 12.51
C VAL A 224 -2.39 -13.07 11.95
N ARG A 225 -2.41 -12.45 10.76
CA ARG A 225 -1.20 -11.96 10.11
C ARG A 225 -0.58 -10.81 10.90
N ARG A 226 -1.41 -9.84 11.28
CA ARG A 226 -1.03 -8.66 12.07
C ARG A 226 -2.26 -7.90 12.57
N ILE A 227 -2.04 -7.05 13.55
CA ILE A 227 -3.03 -6.10 14.07
C ILE A 227 -2.45 -4.70 13.90
N LEU A 228 -3.20 -3.80 13.25
CA LEU A 228 -2.78 -2.43 13.01
C LEU A 228 -3.66 -1.44 13.78
N ARG A 229 -3.04 -0.53 14.52
CA ARG A 229 -3.70 0.61 15.15
C ARG A 229 -4.15 1.62 14.10
N GLY A 230 -5.38 2.10 14.20
CA GLY A 230 -5.94 3.19 13.40
C GLY A 230 -6.64 4.22 14.30
N SER A 231 -7.18 5.29 13.70
CA SER A 231 -7.81 6.38 14.49
C SER A 231 -9.10 5.97 15.19
N LYS A 232 -9.78 4.92 14.72
CA LYS A 232 -11.08 4.45 15.23
C LYS A 232 -11.01 3.10 15.96
N GLY A 233 -9.80 2.59 16.23
CA GLY A 233 -9.59 1.28 16.85
C GLY A 233 -8.46 0.50 16.19
N TYR A 234 -8.62 -0.81 16.08
CA TYR A 234 -7.60 -1.72 15.58
C TYR A 234 -8.14 -2.58 14.44
N LYS A 235 -7.36 -2.70 13.37
CA LYS A 235 -7.67 -3.49 12.18
C LYS A 235 -6.93 -4.82 12.28
N ILE A 236 -7.66 -5.93 12.28
CA ILE A 236 -7.12 -7.29 12.32
C ILE A 236 -7.05 -7.82 10.89
N GLN A 237 -5.83 -8.14 10.44
CA GLN A 237 -5.62 -8.82 9.16
C GLN A 237 -5.47 -10.32 9.42
N LEU A 238 -6.41 -11.11 8.90
CA LEU A 238 -6.34 -12.56 8.99
C LEU A 238 -5.48 -13.14 7.85
N ASP A 239 -4.77 -14.23 8.13
CA ASP A 239 -4.16 -15.08 7.12
C ASP A 239 -5.01 -16.33 6.93
N ILE A 240 -5.63 -16.46 5.76
CA ILE A 240 -6.57 -17.54 5.47
C ILE A 240 -6.09 -18.27 4.22
N SER A 241 -5.87 -19.57 4.34
CA SER A 241 -5.63 -20.43 3.18
C SER A 241 -6.78 -21.42 3.00
N PRO A 242 -7.33 -21.55 1.77
CA PRO A 242 -8.31 -22.58 1.48
C PRO A 242 -7.68 -23.97 1.58
N PRO A 243 -8.49 -25.02 1.77
CA PRO A 243 -8.02 -26.39 1.61
C PRO A 243 -7.52 -26.63 0.19
N LYS A 244 -6.79 -27.74 -0.01
CA LYS A 244 -6.37 -28.15 -1.37
C LYS A 244 -7.58 -28.29 -2.29
N ALA A 245 -7.43 -27.90 -3.55
CA ALA A 245 -8.53 -27.89 -4.52
C ALA A 245 -9.13 -29.28 -4.79
N ASP A 246 -8.36 -30.34 -4.58
CA ASP A 246 -8.75 -31.75 -4.73
C ASP A 246 -9.21 -32.40 -3.41
N ALA A 247 -9.29 -31.63 -2.31
CA ALA A 247 -9.72 -32.15 -1.02
C ALA A 247 -11.21 -32.55 -1.05
N ILE A 248 -11.49 -33.80 -0.70
CA ILE A 248 -12.86 -34.29 -0.50
C ILE A 248 -13.31 -33.89 0.90
N LEU A 249 -14.18 -32.88 0.98
CA LEU A 249 -14.61 -32.26 2.24
C LEU A 249 -16.13 -32.33 2.41
N PRO A 250 -16.62 -32.52 3.66
CA PRO A 250 -18.03 -32.37 3.95
C PRO A 250 -18.53 -30.98 3.55
N GLN A 251 -19.72 -30.93 2.93
CA GLN A 251 -20.38 -29.69 2.53
C GLN A 251 -21.15 -29.10 3.73
N VAL A 252 -20.40 -28.65 4.73
CA VAL A 252 -20.94 -28.07 5.96
C VAL A 252 -20.15 -26.83 6.34
N ILE A 253 -20.87 -25.79 6.76
CA ILE A 253 -20.25 -24.56 7.28
C ILE A 253 -19.48 -24.89 8.56
N THR A 254 -18.30 -24.31 8.69
CA THR A 254 -17.50 -24.40 9.91
C THR A 254 -17.12 -23.01 10.39
N TYR A 255 -16.89 -22.90 11.68
CA TYR A 255 -16.43 -21.67 12.30
C TYR A 255 -15.09 -21.93 12.95
N LYS A 256 -14.12 -21.04 12.75
CA LYS A 256 -12.88 -21.05 13.52
C LYS A 256 -12.88 -19.87 14.46
N THR A 257 -12.63 -20.16 15.72
CA THR A 257 -12.51 -19.16 16.78
C THR A 257 -11.08 -19.14 17.27
N MET A 258 -10.49 -17.95 17.30
CA MET A 258 -9.15 -17.68 17.80
C MET A 258 -9.22 -16.61 18.88
N THR A 259 -8.41 -16.74 19.92
CA THR A 259 -8.21 -15.67 20.91
C THR A 259 -6.78 -15.16 20.80
N VAL A 260 -6.64 -13.85 20.57
CA VAL A 260 -5.38 -13.13 20.72
C VAL A 260 -5.35 -12.41 22.07
N GLU A 261 -4.17 -12.35 22.67
CA GLU A 261 -3.87 -11.62 23.89
C GLU A 261 -2.94 -10.46 23.56
N ILE A 262 -3.26 -9.27 24.07
CA ILE A 262 -2.53 -8.02 23.81
C ILE A 262 -2.28 -7.30 25.14
N ASP A 263 -1.05 -6.89 25.40
CA ASP A 263 -0.74 -6.03 26.54
C ASP A 263 -1.26 -4.62 26.31
N LYS A 264 -1.90 -4.00 27.32
CA LYS A 264 -2.54 -2.68 27.17
C LYS A 264 -1.57 -1.56 26.81
N GLU A 265 -0.29 -1.73 27.14
CA GLU A 265 0.77 -0.79 26.76
C GLU A 265 1.00 -0.74 25.24
N GLU A 266 0.81 -1.86 24.53
CA GLU A 266 0.94 -1.95 23.07
C GLU A 266 -0.22 -1.26 22.32
N LEU A 267 -1.33 -1.02 23.01
CA LEU A 267 -2.54 -0.43 22.44
C LEU A 267 -2.40 1.10 22.29
N GLY A 268 -1.59 1.75 23.12
CA GLY A 268 -1.28 3.19 23.02
C GLY A 268 -2.47 4.15 23.23
N GLN A 269 -3.67 3.63 23.51
CA GLN A 269 -4.87 4.39 23.87
C GLN A 269 -5.65 3.67 24.96
N GLY A 270 -6.52 4.40 25.68
CA GLY A 270 -7.40 3.82 26.69
C GLY A 270 -8.66 3.17 26.11
N PRO A 271 -9.45 2.45 26.92
CA PRO A 271 -10.72 1.87 26.49
C PRO A 271 -11.75 2.96 26.11
N PRO A 272 -12.76 2.64 25.27
CA PRO A 272 -13.07 1.30 24.77
C PRO A 272 -12.15 0.85 23.63
N TYR A 273 -11.71 -0.41 23.69
CA TYR A 273 -10.90 -1.02 22.64
C TYR A 273 -11.80 -1.63 21.56
N VAL A 274 -11.75 -1.08 20.35
CA VAL A 274 -12.58 -1.51 19.22
C VAL A 274 -11.71 -2.23 18.20
N PHE A 275 -12.03 -3.49 17.90
CA PHE A 275 -11.32 -4.30 16.91
C PHE A 275 -12.24 -4.66 15.76
N VAL A 276 -11.73 -4.57 14.53
CA VAL A 276 -12.45 -4.89 13.29
C VAL A 276 -11.59 -5.79 12.43
N VAL A 277 -12.17 -6.89 11.91
CA VAL A 277 -11.49 -7.75 10.94
C VAL A 277 -11.55 -7.12 9.56
N GLU A 278 -10.40 -6.94 8.90
CA GLU A 278 -10.35 -6.49 7.52
C GLU A 278 -10.72 -7.64 6.58
N ASP A 279 -11.90 -7.53 5.96
CA ASP A 279 -12.33 -8.45 4.91
C ASP A 279 -11.75 -7.98 3.56
N LYS A 280 -10.42 -8.02 3.43
CA LYS A 280 -9.80 -7.92 2.10
C LYS A 280 -10.11 -9.23 1.38
N ARG A 281 -11.25 -9.28 0.69
CA ARG A 281 -11.43 -10.26 -0.39
C ARG A 281 -10.19 -10.13 -1.26
N GLN A 282 -9.31 -11.12 -1.25
CA GLN A 282 -8.28 -11.27 -2.26
C GLN A 282 -9.02 -11.42 -3.59
N SER A 283 -9.37 -10.29 -4.18
CA SER A 283 -9.90 -10.19 -5.53
C SER A 283 -8.69 -10.01 -6.43
N ILE A 284 -7.90 -11.08 -6.52
CA ILE A 284 -7.02 -11.30 -7.65
C ILE A 284 -7.62 -12.50 -8.37
N ARG A 285 -8.42 -12.19 -9.40
CA ARG A 285 -8.66 -13.09 -10.53
C ARG A 285 -7.85 -12.58 -11.69
#